data_AF-A0A8S2X888-F1
#
_entry.id   AF-A0A8S2X888-F1
#
_cell.length_a   1.000
_cell.length_b   1.000
_cell.length_c   1.000
_cell.angle_alpha   90.00
_cell.angle_beta   90.00
_cell.angle_gamma   90.00
#
_symmetry.space_group_name_H-M   'P 1'
#
loop_
_entity.id
_entity.type
_entity.pdbx_description
1 polymer ?
#
loop_
_entity_poly.entity_id
_entity_poly.type
_entity_poly.pdbx_seq_one_letter_code
_entity_poly.pdbx_strand_id
1 'polypeptide(L)'
;RLYMKRPEPYHLRINDLVDLIFADNGQYLATVSYLLCIITKEHSEIINDQHVDKLFNRMKDGSENDISYLYIPLNYVAGTQPNLFLKHIDILIQMTKEKQNVPAFYCLSQFLTAQAIYSEKQADESARIFTGLLDKSTSDMRPTIFHCCQLIGIRYKQILKPYKHIFIKYEKESSCQILIDFIDGKSGDEYADVMKNAQIEMA
;
A
#
# COMPACT_ATOMS: atom_id res chain seq x y z
N ARG A 1 -0.11 44.04 14.53
CA ARG A 1 0.65 43.20 15.50
C ARG A 1 -0.01 41.82 15.49
N LEU A 2 0.50 40.87 14.70
CA LEU A 2 -0.22 39.65 14.35
C LEU A 2 0.36 38.35 14.94
N TYR A 3 1.20 38.41 15.97
CA TYR A 3 1.62 37.21 16.72
C TYR A 3 1.91 37.58 18.18
N MET A 4 0.93 37.38 19.08
CA MET A 4 1.11 37.52 20.54
C MET A 4 0.55 36.34 21.35
N LYS A 5 0.34 35.18 20.72
CA LYS A 5 0.18 33.91 21.43
C LYS A 5 1.29 33.00 20.95
N ARG A 6 1.94 32.26 21.88
CA ARG A 6 2.84 31.16 21.51
C ARG A 6 2.12 30.36 20.43
N PRO A 7 2.71 30.14 19.24
CA PRO A 7 2.06 29.33 18.24
C PRO A 7 1.76 27.98 18.88
N GLU A 8 0.54 27.48 18.70
CA GLU A 8 0.18 26.17 19.22
C GLU A 8 1.23 25.13 18.77
N PRO A 9 1.46 24.09 19.59
CA PRO A 9 2.31 22.97 19.23
C PRO A 9 2.10 22.61 17.76
N TYR A 10 3.19 22.50 17.00
CA TYR A 10 3.14 22.30 15.55
C TYR A 10 2.16 21.20 15.11
N HIS A 11 2.07 20.12 15.91
CA HIS A 11 1.12 19.02 15.72
C HIS A 11 -0.37 19.42 15.80
N LEU A 12 -0.76 20.35 16.67
CA LEU A 12 -2.15 20.83 16.77
C LEU A 12 -2.58 21.57 15.50
N ARG A 13 -1.67 22.36 14.92
CA ARG A 13 -1.92 23.07 13.64
C ARG A 13 -2.03 22.13 12.45
N ILE A 14 -1.36 20.96 12.49
CA ILE A 14 -1.49 19.95 11.45
C ILE A 14 -2.82 19.19 11.61
N ASN A 15 -3.24 18.87 12.83
CA ASN A 15 -4.55 18.27 13.09
C ASN A 15 -5.68 19.16 12.56
N ASP A 16 -5.67 20.46 12.88
CA ASP A 16 -6.67 21.42 12.38
C ASP A 16 -6.70 21.48 10.85
N LEU A 17 -5.54 21.38 10.21
CA LEU A 17 -5.42 21.38 8.77
C LEU A 17 -6.00 20.09 8.16
N VAL A 18 -5.72 18.93 8.77
CA VAL A 18 -6.30 17.65 8.35
C VAL A 18 -7.81 17.68 8.51
N ASP A 19 -8.32 18.14 9.66
CA ASP A 19 -9.75 18.28 9.90
C ASP A 19 -10.41 19.21 8.88
N LEU A 20 -9.77 20.33 8.53
CA LEU A 20 -10.24 21.24 7.48
C LEU A 20 -10.29 20.55 6.09
N ILE A 21 -9.25 19.79 5.73
CA ILE A 21 -9.21 19.01 4.49
C ILE A 21 -10.37 18.01 4.43
N PHE A 22 -10.72 17.40 5.57
CA PHE A 22 -11.79 16.42 5.69
C PHE A 22 -13.18 17.00 6.05
N ALA A 23 -13.28 18.32 6.30
CA ALA A 23 -14.53 19.01 6.62
C ALA A 23 -15.38 19.29 5.37
N ASP A 24 -14.75 19.64 4.25
CA ASP A 24 -15.45 19.98 3.00
C ASP A 24 -15.77 18.74 2.14
N ASN A 25 -16.01 17.59 2.79
CA ASN A 25 -16.09 16.26 2.12
C ASN A 25 -14.89 15.98 1.20
N GLY A 26 -13.74 16.62 1.47
CA GLY A 26 -12.53 16.54 0.67
C GLY A 26 -12.55 17.32 -0.64
N GLN A 27 -13.48 18.26 -0.86
CA GLN A 27 -13.61 18.98 -2.14
C GLN A 27 -12.28 19.50 -2.71
N TYR A 28 -11.35 19.87 -1.83
CA TYR A 28 -10.00 20.35 -2.18
C TYR A 28 -8.90 19.26 -2.23
N LEU A 29 -9.25 17.97 -2.09
CA LEU A 29 -8.30 16.85 -2.02
C LEU A 29 -7.36 16.78 -3.22
N ALA A 30 -7.81 17.14 -4.43
CA ALA A 30 -6.92 17.21 -5.59
C ALA A 30 -5.79 18.23 -5.35
N THR A 31 -6.11 19.38 -4.76
CA THR A 31 -5.16 20.48 -4.46
C THR A 31 -4.26 20.19 -3.27
N VAL A 32 -4.77 19.48 -2.25
CA VAL A 32 -4.04 19.21 -1.00
C VAL A 32 -3.51 17.77 -0.90
N SER A 33 -3.68 16.95 -1.93
CA SER A 33 -3.27 15.53 -1.95
C SER A 33 -1.81 15.35 -1.57
N TYR A 34 -0.92 16.13 -2.18
CA TYR A 34 0.51 16.11 -1.87
C TYR A 34 0.82 16.53 -0.44
N LEU A 35 0.11 17.51 0.10
CA LEU A 35 0.27 17.91 1.49
C LEU A 35 -0.18 16.80 2.44
N LEU A 36 -1.29 16.13 2.12
CA LEU A 36 -1.77 14.98 2.87
C LEU A 36 -0.78 13.80 2.80
N CYS A 37 -0.09 13.59 1.67
CA CYS A 37 0.99 12.60 1.56
C CYS A 37 2.15 12.93 2.50
N ILE A 38 2.59 14.18 2.55
CA ILE A 38 3.67 14.62 3.45
C ILE A 38 3.25 14.42 4.91
N ILE A 39 2.04 14.83 5.27
CA ILE A 39 1.50 14.63 6.62
C ILE A 39 1.42 13.13 6.96
N THR A 40 0.92 12.30 6.04
CA THR A 40 0.81 10.84 6.26
C THR A 40 2.17 10.18 6.44
N LYS A 41 3.19 10.67 5.73
CA LYS A 41 4.55 10.14 5.81
C LYS A 41 5.24 10.54 7.12
N GLU A 42 5.16 11.81 7.50
CA GLU A 42 5.92 12.37 8.63
C GLU A 42 5.16 12.31 9.96
N HIS A 43 3.82 12.29 9.91
CA HIS A 43 2.91 12.36 11.06
C HIS A 43 1.70 11.43 10.87
N SER A 44 1.98 10.15 10.58
CA SER A 44 0.93 9.15 10.32
C SER A 44 -0.12 9.06 11.43
N GLU A 45 0.25 9.29 12.69
CA GLU A 45 -0.63 9.24 13.87
C GLU A 45 -1.84 10.19 13.82
N ILE A 46 -1.78 11.22 12.95
CA ILE A 46 -2.86 12.18 12.74
C ILE A 46 -3.99 11.58 11.89
N ILE A 47 -3.67 10.64 11.01
CA ILE A 47 -4.67 9.95 10.17
C ILE A 47 -5.29 8.82 10.98
N ASN A 48 -6.63 8.76 10.97
CA ASN A 48 -7.42 7.82 11.74
C ASN A 48 -8.50 7.15 10.88
N ASP A 49 -9.23 6.20 11.46
CA ASP A 49 -10.26 5.43 10.76
C ASP A 49 -11.35 6.30 10.11
N GLN A 50 -11.75 7.40 10.73
CA GLN A 50 -12.80 8.28 10.20
C GLN A 50 -12.31 9.01 8.93
N HIS A 51 -11.04 9.38 8.87
CA HIS A 51 -10.43 9.97 7.68
C HIS A 51 -10.40 8.98 6.52
N VAL A 52 -9.97 7.75 6.78
CA VAL A 52 -9.94 6.68 5.76
C VAL A 52 -11.35 6.33 5.29
N ASP A 53 -12.33 6.24 6.19
CA ASP A 53 -13.74 6.01 5.85
C ASP A 53 -14.32 7.07 4.93
N LYS A 54 -14.03 8.35 5.20
CA LYS A 54 -14.47 9.45 4.34
C LYS A 54 -13.91 9.30 2.91
N LEU A 55 -12.63 8.91 2.77
CA LEU A 55 -12.02 8.70 1.44
C LEU A 55 -12.69 7.53 0.71
N PHE A 56 -12.86 6.38 1.36
CA PHE A 56 -13.51 5.22 0.74
C PHE A 56 -14.99 5.45 0.42
N ASN A 57 -15.74 6.17 1.25
CA ASN A 57 -17.12 6.52 0.95
C ASN A 57 -17.21 7.44 -0.27
N ARG A 58 -16.31 8.41 -0.39
CA ARG A 58 -16.28 9.28 -1.57
C ARG A 58 -15.93 8.55 -2.85
N MET A 59 -15.14 7.48 -2.79
CA MET A 59 -14.88 6.61 -3.95
C MET A 59 -16.14 5.90 -4.46
N LYS A 60 -17.17 5.74 -3.63
CA LYS A 60 -18.46 5.14 -4.04
C LYS A 60 -19.33 6.13 -4.81
N ASP A 61 -19.26 7.41 -4.45
CA ASP A 61 -20.19 8.45 -4.92
C ASP A 61 -19.57 9.43 -5.94
N GLY A 62 -18.25 9.36 -6.18
CA GLY A 62 -17.50 10.30 -7.01
C GLY A 62 -17.46 9.98 -8.51
N SER A 63 -17.07 10.97 -9.32
CA SER A 63 -16.72 10.76 -10.74
C SER A 63 -15.33 10.10 -10.87
N GLU A 64 -15.08 9.31 -11.92
CA GLU A 64 -13.79 8.56 -12.08
C GLU A 64 -12.55 9.47 -11.98
N ASN A 65 -12.62 10.68 -12.53
CA ASN A 65 -11.51 11.63 -12.51
C ASN A 65 -11.22 12.15 -11.10
N ASP A 66 -12.25 12.46 -10.31
CA ASP A 66 -12.10 12.94 -8.94
C ASP A 66 -11.54 11.86 -8.00
N ILE A 67 -11.84 10.60 -8.28
CA ILE A 67 -11.46 9.46 -7.43
C ILE A 67 -9.97 9.12 -7.56
N SER A 68 -9.35 9.35 -8.73
CA SER A 68 -7.92 9.08 -8.97
C SER A 68 -6.99 9.75 -7.93
N TYR A 69 -7.27 11.01 -7.57
CA TYR A 69 -6.50 11.79 -6.61
C TYR A 69 -6.66 11.30 -5.16
N LEU A 70 -7.73 10.57 -4.85
CA LEU A 70 -7.96 10.02 -3.51
C LEU A 70 -7.00 8.86 -3.20
N TYR A 71 -6.58 8.13 -4.23
CA TYR A 71 -5.65 7.00 -4.07
C TYR A 71 -4.23 7.44 -3.73
N ILE A 72 -3.83 8.66 -4.09
CA ILE A 72 -2.48 9.16 -3.82
C ILE A 72 -2.19 9.15 -2.31
N PRO A 73 -2.95 9.87 -1.45
CA PRO A 73 -2.74 9.83 -0.02
C PRO A 73 -3.05 8.44 0.57
N LEU A 74 -4.09 7.74 0.10
CA LEU A 74 -4.41 6.39 0.58
C LEU A 74 -3.26 5.40 0.37
N ASN A 75 -2.50 5.52 -0.72
CA ASN A 75 -1.35 4.66 -0.96
C ASN A 75 -0.26 4.84 0.12
N TYR A 76 -0.08 6.05 0.64
CA TYR A 76 0.83 6.29 1.78
C TYR A 76 0.26 5.72 3.07
N VAL A 77 -1.03 5.97 3.35
CA VAL A 77 -1.69 5.44 4.58
C VAL A 77 -1.65 3.91 4.58
N ALA A 78 -1.85 3.27 3.43
CA ALA A 78 -1.77 1.82 3.26
C ALA A 78 -0.41 1.25 3.66
N GLY A 79 0.69 2.00 3.43
CA GLY A 79 2.02 1.60 3.83
C GLY A 79 2.36 1.90 5.30
N THR A 80 1.94 3.07 5.81
CA THR A 80 2.36 3.54 7.15
C THR A 80 1.41 3.09 8.28
N GLN A 81 0.11 2.98 8.00
CA GLN A 81 -0.92 2.56 8.95
C GLN A 81 -1.87 1.54 8.31
N PRO A 82 -1.35 0.36 7.94
CA PRO A 82 -2.14 -0.63 7.20
C PRO A 82 -3.33 -1.15 8.02
N ASN A 83 -3.34 -1.01 9.35
CA ASN A 83 -4.48 -1.40 10.18
C ASN A 83 -5.76 -0.61 9.84
N LEU A 84 -5.66 0.63 9.36
CA LEU A 84 -6.80 1.46 8.99
C LEU A 84 -7.54 0.93 7.75
N PHE A 85 -6.92 0.01 7.00
CA PHE A 85 -7.46 -0.59 5.78
C PHE A 85 -8.16 -1.93 6.00
N LEU A 86 -8.06 -2.54 7.19
CA LEU A 86 -8.54 -3.90 7.45
C LEU A 86 -10.02 -4.10 7.09
N LYS A 87 -10.87 -3.12 7.39
CA LYS A 87 -12.31 -3.17 7.06
C LYS A 87 -12.64 -2.80 5.60
N HIS A 88 -11.66 -2.32 4.83
CA HIS A 88 -11.81 -1.88 3.44
C HIS A 88 -11.13 -2.80 2.43
N ILE A 89 -10.49 -3.88 2.89
CA ILE A 89 -9.74 -4.81 2.04
C ILE A 89 -10.58 -5.39 0.90
N ASP A 90 -11.82 -5.80 1.19
CA ASP A 90 -12.72 -6.38 0.18
C ASP A 90 -13.05 -5.38 -0.93
N ILE A 91 -13.20 -4.10 -0.58
CA ILE A 91 -13.44 -3.02 -1.55
C ILE A 91 -12.24 -2.90 -2.49
N LEU A 92 -11.02 -2.88 -1.94
CA LEU A 92 -9.80 -2.80 -2.75
C LEU A 92 -9.62 -4.02 -3.65
N ILE A 93 -9.83 -5.24 -3.12
CA ILE A 93 -9.77 -6.48 -3.90
C ILE A 93 -10.80 -6.44 -5.04
N GLN A 94 -12.03 -6.01 -4.77
CA GLN A 94 -13.08 -5.90 -5.78
C GLN A 94 -12.70 -4.89 -6.87
N MET A 95 -12.24 -3.69 -6.48
CA MET A 95 -11.81 -2.65 -7.43
C MET A 95 -10.63 -3.12 -8.29
N THR A 96 -9.68 -3.85 -7.72
CA THR A 96 -8.56 -4.42 -8.47
C THR A 96 -9.00 -5.56 -9.41
N LYS A 97 -9.77 -6.54 -8.91
CA LYS A 97 -10.13 -7.74 -9.68
C LYS A 97 -11.18 -7.50 -10.75
N GLU A 98 -12.25 -6.78 -10.39
CA GLU A 98 -13.43 -6.65 -11.24
C GLU A 98 -13.37 -5.41 -12.12
N LYS A 99 -12.82 -4.32 -11.59
CA LYS A 99 -12.75 -3.03 -12.29
C LYS A 99 -11.38 -2.73 -12.88
N GLN A 100 -10.38 -3.60 -12.67
CA GLN A 100 -8.99 -3.38 -13.08
C GLN A 100 -8.45 -2.00 -12.69
N ASN A 101 -8.90 -1.47 -11.54
CA ASN A 101 -8.54 -0.13 -11.11
C ASN A 101 -7.07 -0.09 -10.64
N VAL A 102 -6.21 0.49 -11.47
CA VAL A 102 -4.76 0.57 -11.25
C VAL A 102 -4.40 1.32 -9.95
N PRO A 103 -4.98 2.49 -9.65
CA PRO A 103 -4.74 3.15 -8.35
C PRO A 103 -5.12 2.29 -7.13
N ALA A 104 -6.25 1.58 -7.18
CA ALA A 104 -6.67 0.67 -6.12
C ALA A 104 -5.69 -0.51 -5.97
N PHE A 105 -5.18 -1.03 -7.09
CA PHE A 105 -4.16 -2.08 -7.09
C PHE A 105 -2.89 -1.65 -6.34
N TYR A 106 -2.40 -0.43 -6.55
CA TYR A 106 -1.23 0.05 -5.82
C TYR A 106 -1.48 0.21 -4.32
N CYS A 107 -2.65 0.74 -3.93
CA CYS A 107 -3.04 0.82 -2.52
C CYS A 107 -3.13 -0.56 -1.87
N LEU A 108 -3.76 -1.52 -2.56
CA LEU A 108 -3.84 -2.91 -2.10
C LEU A 108 -2.45 -3.52 -1.95
N SER A 109 -1.57 -3.29 -2.92
CA SER A 109 -0.21 -3.82 -2.91
C SER A 109 0.61 -3.29 -1.75
N GLN A 110 0.52 -1.99 -1.46
CA GLN A 110 1.17 -1.38 -0.30
C GLN A 110 0.63 -1.94 1.02
N PHE A 111 -0.70 -1.98 1.17
CA PHE A 111 -1.35 -2.51 2.37
C PHE A 111 -0.95 -3.96 2.64
N LEU A 112 -1.03 -4.84 1.64
CA LEU A 112 -0.70 -6.26 1.81
C LEU A 112 0.78 -6.49 2.13
N THR A 113 1.66 -5.70 1.52
CA THR A 113 3.10 -5.79 1.78
C THR A 113 3.43 -5.31 3.20
N ALA A 114 2.84 -4.20 3.64
CA ALA A 114 3.01 -3.69 5.00
C ALA A 114 2.41 -4.65 6.05
N GLN A 115 1.22 -5.21 5.80
CA GLN A 115 0.60 -6.20 6.69
C GLN A 115 1.45 -7.46 6.85
N ALA A 116 2.12 -7.90 5.79
CA ALA A 116 2.93 -9.10 5.81
C ALA A 116 4.12 -9.02 6.80
N ILE A 117 4.54 -7.84 7.22
CA ILE A 117 5.65 -7.66 8.16
C ILE A 117 5.29 -8.17 9.57
N TYR A 118 4.04 -7.99 9.99
CA TYR A 118 3.62 -8.19 11.38
C TYR A 118 3.58 -9.65 11.82
N SER A 119 3.20 -10.58 10.94
CA SER A 119 3.13 -12.00 11.28
C SER A 119 3.22 -12.92 10.06
N GLU A 120 3.65 -14.16 10.30
CA GLU A 120 3.66 -15.22 9.29
C GLU A 120 2.25 -15.48 8.72
N LYS A 121 1.22 -15.41 9.58
CA LYS A 121 -0.19 -15.57 9.15
C LYS A 121 -0.62 -14.48 8.17
N GLN A 122 -0.28 -13.21 8.44
CA GLN A 122 -0.61 -12.10 7.54
C GLN A 122 0.21 -12.15 6.26
N ALA A 123 1.47 -12.59 6.33
CA ALA A 123 2.29 -12.81 5.15
C ALA A 123 1.70 -13.88 4.23
N ASP A 124 1.16 -14.99 4.78
CA ASP A 124 0.49 -16.03 4.00
C ASP A 124 -0.82 -15.51 3.39
N GLU A 125 -1.61 -14.77 4.17
CA GLU A 125 -2.83 -14.15 3.65
C GLU A 125 -2.55 -13.17 2.51
N SER A 126 -1.53 -12.33 2.65
CA SER A 126 -1.08 -11.43 1.58
C SER A 126 -0.61 -12.18 0.35
N ALA A 127 0.22 -13.22 0.50
CA ALA A 127 0.69 -14.06 -0.61
C ALA A 127 -0.48 -14.75 -1.33
N ARG A 128 -1.47 -15.26 -0.58
CA ARG A 128 -2.70 -15.85 -1.12
C ARG A 128 -3.50 -14.83 -1.95
N ILE A 129 -3.63 -13.60 -1.46
CA ILE A 129 -4.36 -12.54 -2.20
C ILE A 129 -3.61 -12.19 -3.48
N PHE A 130 -2.30 -11.94 -3.42
CA PHE A 130 -1.46 -11.62 -4.58
C PHE A 130 -1.50 -12.70 -5.65
N THR A 131 -1.34 -13.96 -5.26
CA THR A 131 -1.40 -15.09 -6.21
C THR A 131 -2.79 -15.23 -6.82
N GLY A 132 -3.85 -15.00 -6.04
CA GLY A 132 -5.23 -14.96 -6.52
C GLY A 132 -5.59 -13.74 -7.39
N LEU A 133 -4.69 -12.77 -7.57
CA LEU A 133 -4.84 -11.63 -8.49
C LEU A 133 -4.23 -11.90 -9.87
N LEU A 134 -3.18 -12.74 -9.96
CA LEU A 134 -2.36 -12.91 -11.16
C LEU A 134 -3.14 -13.16 -12.46
N ASP A 135 -4.12 -14.08 -12.43
CA ASP A 135 -4.90 -14.44 -13.62
C ASP A 135 -5.82 -13.30 -14.13
N LYS A 136 -6.10 -12.29 -13.29
CA LYS A 136 -6.95 -11.14 -13.61
C LYS A 136 -6.16 -9.84 -13.80
N SER A 137 -4.87 -9.86 -13.48
CA SER A 137 -3.96 -8.72 -13.59
C SER A 137 -3.45 -8.53 -15.01
N THR A 138 -3.25 -7.28 -15.40
CA THR A 138 -2.64 -6.92 -16.68
C THR A 138 -1.14 -7.27 -16.70
N SER A 139 -0.51 -7.21 -17.88
CA SER A 139 0.96 -7.30 -18.00
C SER A 139 1.70 -6.30 -17.12
N ASP A 140 1.10 -5.15 -16.85
CA ASP A 140 1.78 -4.05 -16.15
C ASP A 140 1.66 -4.19 -14.62
N MET A 141 0.58 -4.83 -14.14
CA MET A 141 0.38 -5.11 -12.72
C MET A 141 1.19 -6.32 -12.23
N ARG A 142 1.36 -7.35 -13.08
CA ARG A 142 2.01 -8.61 -12.70
C ARG A 142 3.44 -8.43 -12.15
N PRO A 143 4.32 -7.59 -12.73
CA PRO A 143 5.63 -7.29 -12.16
C PRO A 143 5.56 -6.80 -10.71
N THR A 144 4.62 -5.91 -10.39
CA THR A 144 4.42 -5.43 -9.02
C THR A 144 3.96 -6.56 -8.10
N ILE A 145 3.07 -7.45 -8.56
CA ILE A 145 2.67 -8.62 -7.77
C ILE A 145 3.89 -9.50 -7.45
N PHE A 146 4.73 -9.80 -8.44
CA PHE A 146 5.92 -10.62 -8.21
C PHE A 146 6.89 -9.94 -7.25
N HIS A 147 7.09 -8.63 -7.38
CA HIS A 147 7.92 -7.87 -6.46
C HIS A 147 7.37 -7.86 -5.03
N CYS A 148 6.08 -7.64 -4.83
CA CYS A 148 5.45 -7.73 -3.50
C CYS A 148 5.60 -9.13 -2.90
N CYS A 149 5.41 -10.19 -3.69
CA CYS A 149 5.68 -11.56 -3.24
C CYS A 149 7.15 -11.75 -2.83
N GLN A 150 8.12 -11.20 -3.58
CA GLN A 150 9.54 -11.22 -3.18
C GLN A 150 9.74 -10.54 -1.82
N LEU A 151 9.17 -9.34 -1.61
CA LEU A 151 9.25 -8.61 -0.35
C LEU A 151 8.68 -9.42 0.84
N ILE A 152 7.56 -10.10 0.64
CA ILE A 152 7.01 -11.05 1.64
C ILE A 152 8.02 -12.17 1.91
N GLY A 153 8.59 -12.73 0.84
CA GLY A 153 9.54 -13.83 0.89
C GLY A 153 10.86 -13.50 1.57
N ILE A 154 11.29 -12.24 1.57
CA ILE A 154 12.50 -11.79 2.26
C ILE A 154 12.49 -12.23 3.73
N ARG A 155 11.33 -12.13 4.41
CA ARG A 155 11.17 -12.54 5.80
C ARG A 155 10.58 -13.94 5.96
N TYR A 156 9.64 -14.32 5.09
CA TYR A 156 8.88 -15.57 5.22
C TYR A 156 8.93 -16.40 3.94
N LYS A 157 10.14 -16.66 3.42
CA LYS A 157 10.37 -17.40 2.16
C LYS A 157 9.61 -18.72 2.07
N GLN A 158 9.44 -19.44 3.19
CA GLN A 158 8.71 -20.70 3.26
C GLN A 158 7.24 -20.57 2.81
N ILE A 159 6.61 -19.41 3.04
CA ILE A 159 5.23 -19.13 2.65
C ILE A 159 5.05 -19.16 1.14
N LEU A 160 6.08 -18.81 0.36
CA LEU A 160 5.97 -18.76 -1.09
C LEU A 160 6.11 -20.12 -1.76
N LYS A 161 6.67 -21.12 -1.08
CA LYS A 161 6.91 -22.46 -1.64
C LYS A 161 5.62 -23.15 -2.10
N PRO A 162 4.53 -23.17 -1.31
CA PRO A 162 3.24 -23.73 -1.76
C PRO A 162 2.71 -23.08 -3.04
N TYR A 163 2.95 -21.78 -3.23
CA TYR A 163 2.45 -21.02 -4.38
C TYR A 163 3.35 -21.10 -5.62
N LYS A 164 4.53 -21.74 -5.55
CA LYS A 164 5.49 -21.80 -6.67
C LYS A 164 4.87 -22.27 -7.98
N HIS A 165 3.98 -23.26 -7.92
CA HIS A 165 3.29 -23.80 -9.09
C HIS A 165 2.43 -22.77 -9.84
N ILE A 166 1.98 -21.70 -9.15
CA ILE A 166 1.26 -20.58 -9.76
C ILE A 166 2.24 -19.69 -10.52
N PHE A 167 3.39 -19.36 -9.92
CA PHE A 167 4.41 -18.52 -10.54
C PHE A 167 5.03 -19.15 -11.79
N ILE A 168 5.21 -20.46 -11.83
CA ILE A 168 5.77 -21.17 -13.01
C ILE A 168 4.96 -20.88 -14.30
N LYS A 169 3.65 -20.64 -14.20
CA LYS A 169 2.82 -20.26 -15.36
C LYS A 169 3.29 -18.97 -16.04
N TYR A 170 4.02 -18.12 -15.31
CA TYR A 170 4.52 -16.81 -15.75
C TYR A 170 6.05 -16.76 -15.82
N GLU A 171 6.75 -17.91 -15.81
CA GLU A 171 8.23 -17.97 -15.79
C GLU A 171 8.92 -17.22 -16.95
N LYS A 172 8.21 -17.00 -18.05
CA LYS A 172 8.72 -16.21 -19.19
C LYS A 172 8.84 -14.72 -18.89
N GLU A 173 8.20 -14.23 -17.84
CA GLU A 173 8.33 -12.85 -17.37
C GLU A 173 9.55 -12.75 -16.45
N SER A 174 10.46 -11.82 -16.77
CA SER A 174 11.74 -11.66 -16.04
C SER A 174 11.54 -11.44 -14.54
N SER A 175 10.57 -10.61 -14.16
CA SER A 175 10.22 -10.34 -12.75
C SER A 175 9.72 -11.61 -12.03
N CYS A 176 8.96 -12.47 -12.71
CA CYS A 176 8.52 -13.75 -12.16
C CYS A 176 9.69 -14.74 -12.03
N GLN A 177 10.58 -14.78 -13.03
CA GLN A 177 11.75 -15.65 -13.00
C GLN A 177 12.65 -15.33 -11.79
N ILE A 178 12.88 -14.05 -11.50
CA ILE A 178 13.63 -13.62 -10.30
C ILE A 178 12.95 -14.12 -9.03
N LEU A 179 11.62 -14.06 -8.94
CA LEU A 179 10.88 -14.59 -7.79
C LEU A 179 11.02 -16.12 -7.67
N ILE A 180 10.97 -16.86 -8.78
CA ILE A 180 11.14 -18.32 -8.79
C ILE A 180 12.55 -18.69 -8.32
N ASP A 181 13.57 -18.01 -8.83
CA ASP A 181 14.96 -18.22 -8.43
C ASP A 181 15.20 -17.83 -6.96
N PHE A 182 14.54 -16.77 -6.50
CA PHE A 182 14.50 -16.40 -5.09
C PHE A 182 13.92 -17.54 -4.25
N ILE A 183 12.76 -18.11 -4.62
CA ILE A 183 12.14 -19.24 -3.91
C ILE A 183 13.06 -20.46 -3.88
N ASP A 184 13.75 -20.74 -4.99
CA ASP A 184 14.68 -21.87 -5.14
C ASP A 184 16.02 -21.66 -4.42
N GLY A 185 16.31 -20.44 -3.96
CA GLY A 185 17.59 -20.13 -3.31
C GLY A 185 18.76 -20.05 -4.29
N LYS A 186 18.49 -19.75 -5.57
CA LYS A 186 19.51 -19.54 -6.59
C LYS A 186 20.05 -18.11 -6.63
N SER A 187 19.33 -17.16 -6.04
CA SER A 187 19.74 -15.76 -5.90
C SER A 187 20.71 -15.59 -4.72
N GLY A 188 21.97 -15.98 -4.93
CA GLY A 188 22.98 -16.20 -3.88
C GLY A 188 23.47 -14.96 -3.12
N ASP A 189 23.63 -13.79 -3.75
CA ASP A 189 24.39 -12.69 -3.12
C ASP A 189 23.73 -11.29 -3.19
N GLU A 190 22.87 -10.98 -4.17
CA GLU A 190 22.26 -9.63 -4.30
C GLU A 190 21.23 -9.29 -3.21
N TYR A 191 20.60 -10.28 -2.60
CA TYR A 191 19.58 -10.06 -1.57
C TYR A 191 20.15 -9.74 -0.18
N ALA A 192 21.42 -10.07 0.07
CA ALA A 192 22.10 -9.72 1.31
C ALA A 192 22.26 -8.20 1.45
N ASP A 193 22.52 -7.48 0.35
CA ASP A 193 22.63 -6.02 0.34
C ASP A 193 21.27 -5.32 0.41
N VAL A 194 20.21 -5.86 -0.22
CA VAL A 194 18.83 -5.36 -0.06
C VAL A 194 18.36 -5.51 1.39
N MET A 195 18.68 -6.63 2.03
CA MET A 195 18.39 -6.86 3.45
C MET A 195 19.15 -5.92 4.38
N LYS A 196 20.40 -5.61 4.05
CA LYS A 196 21.24 -4.70 4.83
C LYS A 196 20.71 -3.26 4.75
N ASN A 197 20.20 -2.83 3.60
CA ASN A 197 19.61 -1.51 3.42
C ASN A 197 18.20 -1.39 4.01
N ALA A 198 17.36 -2.43 3.90
CA ALA A 198 16.02 -2.44 4.50
C ALA A 198 16.04 -2.44 6.04
N GLN A 199 17.11 -2.94 6.67
CA GLN A 199 17.29 -2.85 8.12
C GLN A 199 17.75 -1.47 8.59
N ILE A 200 18.42 -0.69 7.73
CA ILE A 200 18.95 0.65 8.06
C ILE A 200 17.85 1.71 7.95
N GLU A 201 16.86 1.55 7.08
CA GLU A 201 15.73 2.50 6.95
C GLU A 201 14.63 2.31 8.02
N MET A 202 14.74 1.29 8.88
CA MET A 202 13.77 0.98 9.95
C MET A 202 14.30 1.23 11.37
N ALA A 203 15.51 1.76 11.53
CA ALA A 203 16.13 2.12 12.81
C ALA A 203 16.26 3.65 12.93
#